data_AF-A0AAW6NKL5-F1
#
_entry.id   AF-A0AAW6NKL5-F1
#
_cell.length_a   1.000
_cell.length_b   1.000
_cell.length_c   1.000
_cell.angle_alpha   90.00
_cell.angle_beta   90.00
_cell.angle_gamma   90.00
#
_symmetry.space_group_name_H-M   'P 1'
#
loop_
_entity.id
_entity.type
_entity.pdbx_description
1 polymer ?
#
loop_
_entity_poly.entity_id
_entity_poly.type
_entity_poly.pdbx_seq_one_letter_code
_entity_poly.pdbx_strand_id
1 'polypeptide(L)'
;MTKLPQFSLAFIHPRYWLSWAGIAALWCTVQLPYPLLLKTGHRLGRLAMRLLPRRLEIARRNLELCFPDMKEDERERLLERNFESVGMGVIETGIAWFWPNWRVRKHFSVTGYEHMEQARAQGRGVVLIGMHFLTLELGARIFGMLNAGIGVYRPNNNALLDWLQTRGRLRSNKTMLDRYDLKGMIRALKQNEILWYAPDHDYGKTNSVFVP
;
A
#
# COMPACT_ATOMS: atom_id res chain seq x y z
N MET A 1 21.24 -1.16 -9.65
CA MET A 1 20.66 -0.15 -8.73
C MET A 1 19.47 0.44 -9.45
N THR A 2 18.28 0.27 -8.89
CA THR A 2 17.03 0.80 -9.46
C THR A 2 17.11 2.31 -9.60
N LYS A 3 16.82 2.82 -10.80
CA LYS A 3 16.71 4.27 -11.02
C LYS A 3 15.31 4.70 -10.60
N LEU A 4 15.22 5.39 -9.46
CA LEU A 4 13.96 5.93 -8.97
C LEU A 4 13.50 7.13 -9.81
N PRO A 5 12.19 7.32 -10.02
CA PRO A 5 11.66 8.44 -10.78
C PRO A 5 12.05 9.77 -10.14
N GLN A 6 12.46 10.72 -10.99
CA GLN A 6 12.73 12.10 -10.61
C GLN A 6 11.66 13.03 -11.15
N PHE A 7 11.52 14.21 -10.54
CA PHE A 7 10.61 15.22 -11.07
C PHE A 7 11.06 15.63 -12.47
N SER A 8 10.11 15.74 -13.40
CA SER A 8 10.36 16.19 -14.76
C SER A 8 9.40 17.32 -15.11
N LEU A 9 9.88 18.35 -15.80
CA LEU A 9 9.03 19.42 -16.35
C LEU A 9 7.95 18.87 -17.30
N ALA A 10 8.16 17.69 -17.87
CA ALA A 10 7.15 16.98 -18.67
C ALA A 10 5.86 16.69 -17.88
N PHE A 11 5.89 16.70 -16.55
CA PHE A 11 4.72 16.52 -15.69
C PHE A 11 3.78 17.73 -15.66
N ILE A 12 4.18 18.88 -16.19
CA ILE A 12 3.33 20.07 -16.32
C ILE A 12 2.45 19.99 -17.58
N HIS A 13 2.81 19.12 -18.53
CA HIS A 13 2.10 18.94 -19.79
C HIS A 13 0.60 18.61 -19.57
N PRO A 14 -0.33 19.14 -20.40
CA PRO A 14 -1.79 18.95 -20.25
C PRO A 14 -2.26 17.51 -20.03
N ARG A 15 -1.56 16.54 -20.61
CA ARG A 15 -1.81 15.09 -20.39
C ARG A 15 -1.84 14.67 -18.92
N TYR A 16 -1.18 15.41 -18.02
CA TYR A 16 -1.13 15.13 -16.59
C TYR A 16 -2.09 15.99 -15.76
N TRP A 17 -2.84 16.92 -16.35
CA TRP A 17 -3.72 17.82 -15.58
C TRP A 17 -4.79 17.07 -14.79
N LEU A 18 -5.39 16.01 -15.37
CA LEU A 18 -6.34 15.17 -14.64
C LEU A 18 -5.67 14.43 -13.47
N SER A 19 -4.42 14.00 -13.64
CA SER A 19 -3.65 13.37 -12.56
C SER A 19 -3.36 14.37 -11.45
N TRP A 20 -2.92 15.59 -11.79
CA TRP A 20 -2.72 16.67 -10.82
C TRP A 20 -4.00 17.08 -10.12
N ALA A 21 -5.13 17.16 -10.83
CA ALA A 21 -6.43 17.45 -10.24
C ALA A 21 -6.81 16.38 -9.21
N GLY A 22 -6.62 15.09 -9.53
CA GLY A 22 -6.84 14.00 -8.58
C GLY A 22 -5.91 14.06 -7.36
N ILE A 23 -4.62 14.35 -7.57
CA ILE A 23 -3.64 14.54 -6.50
C ILE A 23 -4.03 15.71 -5.59
N ALA A 24 -4.41 16.85 -6.17
CA ALA A 24 -4.83 18.04 -5.42
C ALA A 24 -6.12 17.77 -4.63
N ALA A 25 -7.10 17.11 -5.25
CA ALA A 25 -8.33 16.71 -4.57
C ALA A 25 -8.05 15.77 -3.39
N LEU A 26 -7.18 14.78 -3.56
CA LEU A 26 -6.76 13.89 -2.49
C LEU A 26 -6.04 14.66 -1.38
N TRP A 27 -5.10 15.54 -1.74
CA TRP A 27 -4.36 16.36 -0.78
C TRP A 27 -5.29 17.25 0.05
N CYS A 28 -6.24 17.93 -0.58
CA CYS A 28 -7.26 18.75 0.09
C CYS A 28 -8.12 17.89 1.02
N THR A 29 -8.58 16.74 0.53
CA THR A 29 -9.44 15.82 1.30
C THR A 29 -8.74 15.38 2.57
N VAL A 30 -7.48 14.94 2.50
CA VAL A 30 -6.77 14.42 3.69
C VAL A 30 -6.41 15.51 4.71
N GLN A 31 -6.59 16.79 4.42
CA GLN A 31 -6.43 17.82 5.46
C GLN A 31 -7.55 17.79 6.50
N LEU A 32 -8.74 17.29 6.13
CA LEU A 32 -9.91 17.24 6.99
C LEU A 32 -9.69 16.43 8.29
N PRO A 33 -10.46 16.69 9.37
CA PRO A 33 -10.46 15.87 10.57
C PRO A 33 -10.75 14.39 10.27
N TYR A 34 -10.12 13.48 11.03
CA TYR A 34 -10.20 12.03 10.79
C TYR A 34 -11.63 11.46 10.72
N PRO A 35 -12.62 11.89 11.54
CA PRO A 35 -13.99 11.42 11.39
C PRO A 35 -14.62 11.73 10.02
N LEU A 36 -14.26 12.87 9.42
CA LEU A 36 -14.72 13.21 8.07
C LEU A 36 -14.01 12.37 7.00
N LEU A 37 -12.74 12.02 7.22
CA LEU A 37 -11.99 11.11 6.36
C LEU A 37 -12.63 9.72 6.34
N LEU A 38 -12.96 9.18 7.52
CA LEU A 38 -13.68 7.92 7.66
C LEU A 38 -14.99 7.92 6.86
N LYS A 39 -15.83 8.93 7.09
CA LYS A 39 -17.11 9.08 6.39
C LYS A 39 -16.93 9.20 4.87
N THR A 40 -15.89 9.92 4.43
CA THR A 40 -15.59 10.11 3.00
C THR A 40 -15.12 8.81 2.36
N GLY A 41 -14.19 8.09 2.99
CA GLY A 41 -13.69 6.82 2.49
C GLY A 41 -14.78 5.75 2.42
N HIS A 42 -15.61 5.60 3.46
CA HIS A 42 -16.73 4.64 3.43
C HIS A 42 -17.71 4.96 2.30
N ARG A 43 -18.06 6.23 2.11
CA ARG A 43 -18.94 6.67 1.01
C ARG A 43 -18.32 6.40 -0.36
N LEU A 44 -17.01 6.65 -0.50
CA LEU A 44 -16.27 6.35 -1.73
C LEU A 44 -16.32 4.85 -2.03
N GLY A 45 -16.16 4.00 -1.01
CA GLY A 45 -16.29 2.56 -1.10
C GLY A 45 -17.66 2.10 -1.58
N ARG A 46 -18.73 2.59 -0.93
CA ARG A 46 -20.11 2.29 -1.32
C ARG A 46 -20.44 2.79 -2.73
N LEU A 47 -19.90 3.94 -3.13
CA LEU A 47 -20.04 4.44 -4.50
C LEU A 47 -19.31 3.52 -5.49
N ALA A 48 -18.11 3.05 -5.15
CA ALA A 48 -17.33 2.13 -5.97
C ALA A 48 -18.06 0.80 -6.22
N MET A 49 -18.87 0.30 -5.27
CA MET A 49 -19.72 -0.87 -5.50
C MET A 49 -20.68 -0.68 -6.69
N ARG A 50 -21.22 0.54 -6.87
CA ARG A 50 -22.14 0.86 -7.96
C ARG A 50 -21.42 1.11 -9.29
N LEU A 51 -20.22 1.69 -9.22
CA LEU A 51 -19.45 2.07 -10.41
C LEU A 51 -18.57 0.93 -10.96
N LEU A 52 -18.25 -0.07 -10.14
CA LEU A 52 -17.30 -1.15 -10.47
C LEU A 52 -17.94 -2.55 -10.27
N PRO A 53 -19.04 -2.88 -10.98
CA PRO A 53 -19.77 -4.14 -10.77
C PRO A 53 -18.88 -5.38 -10.95
N ARG A 54 -17.96 -5.36 -11.92
CA ARG A 54 -17.01 -6.47 -12.12
C ARG A 54 -16.12 -6.70 -10.89
N ARG A 55 -15.71 -5.64 -10.18
CA ARG A 55 -14.88 -5.78 -8.98
C ARG A 55 -15.71 -6.30 -7.81
N LEU A 56 -16.98 -5.90 -7.73
CA LEU A 56 -17.93 -6.41 -6.75
C LEU A 56 -18.11 -7.92 -6.89
N GLU A 57 -18.38 -8.42 -8.10
CA GLU A 57 -18.57 -9.85 -8.34
C GLU A 57 -17.32 -10.68 -8.01
N ILE A 58 -16.12 -10.18 -8.34
CA ILE A 58 -14.87 -10.86 -7.98
C ILE A 58 -14.71 -10.95 -6.46
N ALA A 59 -14.94 -9.85 -5.74
CA ALA A 59 -14.83 -9.82 -4.29
C ALA A 59 -15.87 -10.74 -3.63
N ARG A 60 -17.11 -10.74 -4.12
CA ARG A 60 -18.17 -11.67 -3.68
C ARG A 60 -17.73 -13.12 -3.87
N ARG A 61 -17.25 -13.48 -5.06
CA ARG A 61 -16.79 -14.84 -5.35
C ARG A 61 -15.63 -15.26 -4.46
N ASN A 62 -14.69 -14.35 -4.21
CA ASN A 62 -13.58 -14.64 -3.30
C ASN A 62 -14.07 -14.88 -1.87
N LEU A 63 -15.05 -14.11 -1.38
CA LEU A 63 -15.65 -14.34 -0.05
C LEU A 63 -16.42 -15.66 0.04
N GLU A 64 -17.13 -16.07 -1.01
CA GLU A 64 -17.78 -17.39 -1.07
C GLU A 64 -16.77 -18.54 -0.98
N LEU A 65 -15.64 -18.41 -1.67
CA LEU A 65 -14.58 -19.44 -1.69
C LEU A 65 -13.80 -19.49 -0.37
N CYS A 66 -13.50 -18.34 0.23
CA CYS A 66 -12.76 -18.26 1.49
C CYS A 66 -13.63 -18.60 2.72
N PHE A 67 -14.93 -18.32 2.64
CA PHE A 67 -15.87 -18.50 3.76
C PHE A 67 -17.12 -19.28 3.30
N PRO A 68 -16.96 -20.56 2.91
CA PRO A 68 -18.06 -21.37 2.40
C PRO A 68 -19.17 -21.56 3.45
N ASP A 69 -18.80 -21.65 4.72
CA ASP A 69 -19.73 -21.90 5.85
C ASP A 69 -20.38 -20.62 6.41
N MET A 70 -19.98 -19.44 5.92
CA MET A 70 -20.57 -18.17 6.36
C MET A 70 -21.91 -17.94 5.65
N LYS A 71 -22.93 -17.49 6.41
CA LYS A 71 -24.25 -17.19 5.84
C LYS A 71 -24.15 -16.09 4.78
N GLU A 72 -25.03 -16.16 3.78
CA GLU A 72 -25.02 -15.23 2.65
C GLU A 72 -25.20 -13.77 3.09
N ASP A 73 -26.09 -13.51 4.05
CA ASP A 73 -26.33 -12.16 4.57
C ASP A 73 -25.13 -11.61 5.36
N GLU A 74 -24.39 -12.48 6.07
CA GLU A 74 -23.13 -12.12 6.73
C GLU A 74 -22.02 -11.83 5.71
N ARG A 75 -21.93 -12.63 4.63
CA ARG A 75 -20.97 -12.39 3.54
C ARG A 75 -21.24 -11.09 2.80
N GLU A 76 -22.51 -10.76 2.51
CA GLU A 76 -22.84 -9.49 1.86
C GLU A 76 -22.52 -8.28 2.77
N ARG A 77 -22.76 -8.38 4.08
CA ARG A 77 -22.32 -7.34 5.04
C ARG A 77 -20.80 -7.20 5.08
N LEU A 78 -20.07 -8.32 4.99
CA LEU A 78 -18.61 -8.30 4.92
C LEU A 78 -18.11 -7.70 3.60
N LEU A 79 -18.79 -7.98 2.49
CA LEU A 79 -18.52 -7.38 1.18
C LEU A 79 -18.68 -5.86 1.21
N GLU A 80 -19.77 -5.35 1.78
CA GLU A 80 -19.96 -3.90 1.96
C GLU A 80 -18.83 -3.27 2.78
N ARG A 81 -18.48 -3.87 3.92
CA ARG A 81 -17.37 -3.39 4.78
C ARG A 81 -16.01 -3.47 4.07
N ASN A 82 -15.80 -4.48 3.23
CA ASN A 82 -14.60 -4.60 2.42
C ASN A 82 -14.51 -3.43 1.43
N PHE A 83 -15.61 -3.08 0.74
CA PHE A 83 -15.63 -1.93 -0.17
C PHE A 83 -15.48 -0.59 0.57
N GLU A 84 -16.08 -0.42 1.74
CA GLU A 84 -15.80 0.73 2.61
C GLU A 84 -14.31 0.87 2.92
N SER A 85 -13.64 -0.26 3.18
CA SER A 85 -12.19 -0.33 3.39
C SER A 85 -11.41 -0.01 2.12
N VAL A 86 -11.90 -0.40 0.93
CA VAL A 86 -11.29 -0.03 -0.36
C VAL A 86 -11.31 1.49 -0.54
N GLY A 87 -12.43 2.13 -0.24
CA GLY A 87 -12.54 3.59 -0.27
C GLY A 87 -11.63 4.26 0.76
N MET A 88 -11.51 3.68 1.97
CA MET A 88 -10.54 4.13 2.97
C MET A 88 -9.09 3.97 2.50
N GLY A 89 -8.75 2.91 1.76
CA GLY A 89 -7.39 2.73 1.23
C GLY A 89 -6.92 3.90 0.34
N VAL A 90 -7.83 4.54 -0.39
CA VAL A 90 -7.53 5.77 -1.16
C VAL A 90 -7.19 6.93 -0.22
N ILE A 91 -7.98 7.12 0.84
CA ILE A 91 -7.76 8.17 1.84
C ILE A 91 -6.45 7.93 2.60
N GLU A 92 -6.20 6.69 3.00
CA GLU A 92 -5.00 6.25 3.70
C GLU A 92 -3.74 6.38 2.85
N THR A 93 -3.84 6.17 1.54
CA THR A 93 -2.77 6.49 0.59
C THR A 93 -2.41 7.98 0.64
N GLY A 94 -3.43 8.86 0.63
CA GLY A 94 -3.21 10.29 0.79
C GLY A 94 -2.61 10.65 2.16
N ILE A 95 -3.08 10.01 3.24
CA ILE A 95 -2.49 10.17 4.58
C ILE A 95 -1.01 9.79 4.56
N ALA A 96 -0.67 8.61 4.02
CA ALA A 96 0.69 8.09 3.97
C ALA A 96 1.65 9.06 3.26
N TRP A 97 1.22 9.62 2.14
CA TRP A 97 2.06 10.48 1.29
C TRP A 97 2.15 11.93 1.79
N PHE A 98 1.07 12.47 2.35
CA PHE A 98 0.97 13.91 2.63
C PHE A 98 1.05 14.28 4.11
N TRP A 99 0.62 13.41 5.04
CA TRP A 99 0.64 13.78 6.46
C TRP A 99 2.06 13.89 7.03
N PRO A 100 2.29 14.88 7.92
CA PRO A 100 3.52 14.95 8.70
C PRO A 100 3.55 13.84 9.77
N ASN A 101 4.77 13.47 10.20
CA ASN A 101 4.99 12.38 11.15
C ASN A 101 4.18 12.55 12.45
N TRP A 102 4.14 13.76 13.00
CA TRP A 102 3.43 14.04 14.25
C TRP A 102 1.93 13.74 14.17
N ARG A 103 1.32 13.86 12.98
CA ARG A 103 -0.11 13.59 12.78
C ARG A 103 -0.34 12.10 12.67
N VAL A 104 0.47 11.40 11.87
CA VAL A 104 0.39 9.93 11.71
C VAL A 104 0.57 9.22 13.07
N ARG A 105 1.52 9.66 13.91
CA ARG A 105 1.78 9.07 15.24
C ARG A 105 0.56 9.04 16.17
N LYS A 106 -0.44 9.89 15.95
CA LYS A 106 -1.66 9.92 16.78
C LYS A 106 -2.69 8.85 16.39
N HIS A 107 -2.48 8.16 15.28
CA HIS A 107 -3.47 7.28 14.65
C HIS A 107 -3.00 5.82 14.52
N PHE A 108 -1.94 5.42 15.20
CA PHE A 108 -1.52 4.02 15.24
C PHE A 108 -0.97 3.61 16.61
N SER A 109 -1.06 2.32 16.88
CA SER A 109 -0.30 1.59 17.89
C SER A 109 0.33 0.37 17.23
N VAL A 110 1.34 -0.22 17.87
CA VAL A 110 2.05 -1.39 17.34
C VAL A 110 2.05 -2.49 18.39
N THR A 111 1.77 -3.72 17.95
CA THR A 111 1.87 -4.94 18.74
C THR A 111 2.91 -5.85 18.09
N GLY A 112 3.75 -6.54 18.87
CA GLY A 112 4.79 -7.43 18.35
C GLY A 112 6.04 -6.70 17.83
N TYR A 113 6.31 -5.48 18.29
CA TYR A 113 7.48 -4.70 17.87
C TYR A 113 8.80 -5.36 18.29
N GLU A 114 8.79 -6.04 19.43
CA GLU A 114 9.90 -6.79 20.00
C GLU A 114 10.47 -7.85 19.04
N HIS A 115 9.64 -8.43 18.17
CA HIS A 115 10.11 -9.38 17.15
C HIS A 115 11.06 -8.73 16.14
N MET A 116 10.79 -7.47 15.78
CA MET A 116 11.65 -6.71 14.87
C MET A 116 12.96 -6.33 15.55
N GLU A 117 12.92 -5.95 16.83
CA GLU A 117 14.12 -5.64 17.62
C GLU A 117 15.01 -6.88 17.77
N GLN A 118 14.43 -8.02 18.12
CA GLN A 118 15.14 -9.30 18.22
C GLN A 118 15.76 -9.71 16.89
N ALA A 119 15.02 -9.58 15.77
CA ALA A 119 15.54 -9.90 14.45
C ALA A 119 16.73 -9.00 14.06
N ARG A 120 16.66 -7.69 14.35
CA ARG A 120 17.78 -6.77 14.12
C ARG A 120 18.99 -7.07 15.00
N ALA A 121 18.76 -7.44 16.26
CA ALA A 121 19.83 -7.75 17.22
C ALA A 121 20.72 -8.92 16.77
N GLN A 122 20.21 -9.82 15.92
CA GLN A 122 20.99 -10.91 15.33
C GLN A 122 22.04 -10.44 14.31
N GLY A 123 22.04 -9.15 13.92
CA GLY A 123 23.02 -8.61 12.98
C GLY A 123 22.88 -9.19 11.57
N ARG A 124 21.66 -9.57 11.17
CA ARG A 124 21.31 -10.12 9.86
C ARG A 124 20.24 -9.27 9.19
N GLY A 125 20.21 -9.27 7.86
CA GLY A 125 19.11 -8.66 7.10
C GLY A 125 17.77 -9.34 7.41
N VAL A 126 16.70 -8.56 7.32
CA VAL A 126 15.34 -9.03 7.64
C VAL A 126 14.48 -8.98 6.40
N VAL A 127 13.91 -10.13 6.02
CA VAL A 127 12.83 -10.17 5.03
C VAL A 127 11.52 -9.95 5.77
N LEU A 128 10.94 -8.77 5.61
CA LEU A 128 9.63 -8.45 6.14
C LEU A 128 8.57 -8.86 5.12
N ILE A 129 7.84 -9.92 5.45
CA ILE A 129 6.74 -10.42 4.62
C ILE A 129 5.49 -9.60 4.93
N GLY A 130 5.02 -8.84 3.94
CA GLY A 130 3.73 -8.18 3.95
C GLY A 130 2.72 -8.89 3.07
N MET A 131 1.46 -8.49 3.17
CA MET A 131 0.39 -8.85 2.23
C MET A 131 -0.22 -7.56 1.69
N HIS A 132 -0.87 -7.64 0.52
CA HIS A 132 -1.60 -6.53 -0.10
C HIS A 132 -2.93 -6.26 0.62
N PHE A 133 -2.87 -5.93 1.91
CA PHE A 133 -4.00 -5.37 2.64
C PHE A 133 -4.35 -3.98 2.13
N LEU A 134 -5.60 -3.57 2.31
CA LEU A 134 -6.11 -2.30 1.78
C LEU A 134 -5.36 -1.07 2.33
N THR A 135 -4.88 -1.16 3.57
CA THR A 135 -4.12 -0.10 4.26
C THR A 135 -2.62 -0.10 3.92
N LEU A 136 -2.20 -0.69 2.80
CA LEU A 136 -0.80 -0.99 2.47
C LEU A 136 0.13 0.22 2.56
N GLU A 137 -0.22 1.34 1.91
CA GLU A 137 0.63 2.54 1.88
C GLU A 137 0.82 3.13 3.27
N LEU A 138 -0.25 3.15 4.09
CA LEU A 138 -0.19 3.64 5.46
C LEU A 138 0.58 2.68 6.36
N GLY A 139 0.41 1.37 6.20
CA GLY A 139 1.20 0.35 6.89
C GLY A 139 2.69 0.48 6.60
N ALA A 140 3.07 0.64 5.33
CA ALA A 140 4.46 0.87 4.93
C ALA A 140 5.02 2.20 5.47
N ARG A 141 4.18 3.24 5.56
CA ARG A 141 4.54 4.52 6.17
C ARG A 141 4.81 4.36 7.67
N ILE A 142 3.89 3.74 8.41
CA ILE A 142 4.01 3.49 9.86
C ILE A 142 5.23 2.62 10.15
N PHE A 143 5.39 1.51 9.41
CA PHE A 143 6.53 0.63 9.57
C PHE A 143 7.84 1.39 9.35
N GLY A 144 7.99 2.12 8.24
CA GLY A 144 9.22 2.87 7.98
C GLY A 144 9.49 4.02 8.97
N MET A 145 8.46 4.61 9.59
CA MET A 145 8.65 5.59 10.67
C MET A 145 9.34 5.00 11.91
N LEU A 146 9.24 3.68 12.10
CA LEU A 146 9.85 2.95 13.22
C LEU A 146 11.10 2.19 12.76
N ASN A 147 11.08 1.69 11.52
CA ASN A 147 12.04 0.77 10.95
C ASN A 147 12.22 1.06 9.46
N ALA A 148 12.94 2.13 9.13
CA ALA A 148 13.19 2.48 7.73
C ALA A 148 13.83 1.29 6.99
N GLY A 149 13.14 0.81 5.96
CA GLY A 149 13.53 -0.34 5.15
C GLY A 149 13.58 -0.04 3.66
N ILE A 150 13.70 -1.10 2.87
CA ILE A 150 13.76 -1.08 1.42
C ILE A 150 12.51 -1.77 0.88
N GLY A 151 11.71 -1.04 0.10
CA GLY A 151 10.49 -1.58 -0.49
C GLY A 151 10.75 -2.21 -1.86
N VAL A 152 10.20 -3.38 -2.13
CA VAL A 152 10.12 -3.92 -3.49
C VAL A 152 8.96 -3.25 -4.24
N TYR A 153 9.19 -2.76 -5.46
CA TYR A 153 8.15 -2.11 -6.25
C TYR A 153 8.22 -2.42 -7.74
N ARG A 154 7.11 -2.13 -8.40
CA ARG A 154 6.99 -2.01 -9.85
C ARG A 154 6.62 -0.55 -10.16
N PRO A 155 7.28 0.10 -11.13
CA PRO A 155 6.89 1.43 -11.57
C PRO A 155 5.42 1.52 -11.96
N ASN A 156 4.77 2.62 -11.58
CA ASN A 156 3.41 2.93 -12.01
C ASN A 156 3.39 3.27 -13.51
N ASN A 157 2.34 2.87 -14.23
CA ASN A 157 2.18 3.18 -15.65
C ASN A 157 2.09 4.69 -15.92
N ASN A 158 1.59 5.47 -14.94
CA ASN A 158 1.58 6.92 -15.01
C ASN A 158 2.84 7.46 -14.30
N ALA A 159 3.76 8.05 -15.08
CA ALA A 159 5.05 8.52 -14.58
C ALA A 159 4.95 9.61 -13.49
N LEU A 160 3.92 10.46 -13.53
CA LEU A 160 3.68 11.44 -12.46
C LEU A 160 3.27 10.74 -11.16
N LEU A 161 2.38 9.76 -11.23
CA LEU A 161 1.99 8.97 -10.07
C LEU A 161 3.16 8.12 -9.55
N ASP A 162 4.00 7.59 -10.45
CA ASP A 162 5.20 6.83 -10.06
C ASP A 162 6.17 7.70 -9.24
N TRP A 163 6.43 8.92 -9.72
CA TRP A 163 7.24 9.90 -9.01
C TRP A 163 6.63 10.25 -7.65
N LEU A 164 5.34 10.57 -7.60
CA LEU A 164 4.67 10.98 -6.37
C LEU A 164 4.61 9.85 -5.34
N GLN A 165 4.23 8.64 -5.76
CA GLN A 165 4.19 7.45 -4.93
C GLN A 165 5.57 7.14 -4.35
N THR A 166 6.62 7.18 -5.19
CA THR A 166 7.99 6.96 -4.74
C THR A 166 8.40 8.02 -3.73
N ARG A 167 8.15 9.30 -4.02
CA ARG A 167 8.41 10.40 -3.08
C ARG A 167 7.68 10.20 -1.74
N GLY A 168 6.42 9.76 -1.77
CA GLY A 168 5.63 9.46 -0.57
C GLY A 168 6.24 8.32 0.26
N ARG A 169 6.58 7.20 -0.38
CA ARG A 169 7.18 6.02 0.27
C ARG A 169 8.54 6.33 0.89
N LEU A 170 9.37 7.13 0.24
CA LEU A 170 10.70 7.54 0.73
C LEU A 170 10.67 8.52 1.90
N ARG A 171 9.51 9.06 2.30
CA ARG A 171 9.40 9.87 3.51
C ARG A 171 9.72 9.09 4.79
N SER A 172 9.58 7.76 4.74
CA SER A 172 9.75 6.83 5.85
C SER A 172 10.76 5.73 5.57
N ASN A 173 11.15 5.53 4.31
CA ASN A 173 11.89 4.36 3.87
C ASN A 173 13.17 4.78 3.15
N LYS A 174 14.15 3.89 3.11
CA LYS A 174 15.50 4.18 2.62
C LYS A 174 15.54 4.31 1.10
N THR A 175 15.00 3.31 0.40
CA THR A 175 14.97 3.25 -1.06
C THR A 175 13.94 2.22 -1.54
N MET A 176 13.79 2.10 -2.86
CA MET A 176 12.96 1.08 -3.49
C MET A 176 13.78 0.24 -4.47
N LEU A 177 13.49 -1.06 -4.55
CA LEU A 177 14.10 -1.99 -5.49
C LEU A 177 13.06 -2.46 -6.51
N ASP A 178 13.46 -2.53 -7.78
CA ASP A 178 12.59 -3.12 -8.80
C ASP A 178 12.35 -4.59 -8.46
N ARG A 179 11.12 -5.06 -8.65
CA ARG A 179 10.73 -6.45 -8.39
C ARG A 179 11.56 -7.51 -9.12
N TYR A 180 12.24 -7.14 -10.20
CA TYR A 180 13.13 -8.04 -10.95
C TYR A 180 14.60 -7.95 -10.50
N ASP A 181 14.98 -7.00 -9.63
CA ASP A 181 16.35 -6.85 -9.12
C ASP A 181 16.64 -7.78 -7.92
N LEU A 182 16.57 -9.10 -8.15
CA LEU A 182 16.85 -10.13 -7.13
C LEU A 182 18.26 -9.99 -6.54
N LYS A 183 19.26 -9.64 -7.38
CA LYS A 183 20.63 -9.41 -6.92
C LYS A 183 20.71 -8.22 -5.97
N GLY A 184 19.98 -7.15 -6.26
CA GLY A 184 19.84 -5.99 -5.38
C GLY A 184 19.21 -6.34 -4.04
N MET A 185 18.15 -7.17 -4.05
CA MET A 185 17.49 -7.65 -2.83
C MET A 185 18.44 -8.47 -1.95
N ILE A 186 19.16 -9.44 -2.54
CA ILE A 186 20.16 -10.25 -1.82
C ILE A 186 21.27 -9.36 -1.24
N ARG A 187 21.74 -8.37 -2.01
CA ARG A 187 22.77 -7.43 -1.54
C ARG A 187 22.28 -6.62 -0.34
N ALA A 188 21.05 -6.11 -0.38
CA ALA A 188 20.45 -5.39 0.74
C ALA A 188 20.40 -6.25 2.01
N LEU A 189 19.94 -7.49 1.90
CA LEU A 189 19.90 -8.41 3.05
C LEU A 189 21.30 -8.71 3.61
N LYS A 190 22.31 -8.88 2.76
CA LYS A 190 23.71 -9.04 3.18
C LYS A 190 24.29 -7.78 3.85
N GLN A 191 23.69 -6.62 3.62
CA GLN A 191 24.05 -5.34 4.25
C GLN A 191 23.20 -5.06 5.51
N ASN A 192 22.54 -6.08 6.06
CA ASN A 192 21.70 -5.99 7.25
C ASN A 192 20.51 -5.02 7.10
N GLU A 193 20.03 -4.86 5.87
CA GLU A 193 18.84 -4.07 5.59
C GLU A 193 17.54 -4.86 5.83
N ILE A 194 16.45 -4.10 6.04
CA ILE A 194 15.10 -4.65 5.99
C ILE A 194 14.60 -4.58 4.55
N LEU A 195 14.17 -5.71 4.01
CA LEU A 195 13.53 -5.81 2.71
C LEU A 195 12.05 -6.14 2.90
N TRP A 196 11.17 -5.24 2.48
CA TRP A 196 9.72 -5.52 2.45
C TRP A 196 9.33 -6.21 1.15
N TYR A 197 8.70 -7.39 1.28
CA TYR A 197 8.29 -8.23 0.16
C TYR A 197 6.87 -8.76 0.38
N ALA A 198 6.06 -8.78 -0.68
CA ALA A 198 4.68 -9.25 -0.65
C ALA A 198 4.48 -10.44 -1.62
N PRO A 199 4.39 -11.68 -1.12
CA PRO A 199 4.34 -12.90 -1.92
C PRO A 199 2.91 -13.34 -2.30
N ASP A 200 1.89 -12.56 -1.99
CA ASP A 200 0.47 -12.91 -2.08
C ASP A 200 -0.17 -12.66 -3.47
N HIS A 201 0.65 -12.37 -4.47
CA HIS A 201 0.21 -12.31 -5.87
C HIS A 201 0.74 -13.50 -6.67
N ASP A 202 -0.08 -14.01 -7.59
CA ASP A 202 0.35 -15.04 -8.54
C ASP A 202 1.24 -14.42 -9.63
N TYR A 203 2.48 -14.90 -9.71
CA TYR A 203 3.46 -14.54 -10.75
C TYR A 203 3.42 -15.47 -11.97
N GLY A 204 2.41 -16.33 -12.05
CA GLY A 204 2.22 -17.34 -13.09
C GLY A 204 3.01 -18.61 -12.85
N LYS A 205 2.75 -19.63 -13.67
CA LYS A 205 3.24 -21.01 -13.50
C LYS A 205 4.76 -21.15 -13.34
N THR A 206 5.55 -20.25 -13.92
CA THR A 206 7.02 -20.33 -13.92
C THR A 206 7.66 -19.79 -12.64
N ASN A 207 6.98 -18.88 -11.94
CA ASN A 207 7.51 -18.17 -10.79
C ASN A 207 6.64 -18.34 -9.53
N SER A 208 5.73 -19.31 -9.54
CA SER A 208 4.82 -19.63 -8.44
C SER A 208 4.96 -21.11 -8.09
N VAL A 209 4.85 -21.41 -6.79
CA VAL A 209 4.65 -22.77 -6.30
C VAL A 209 3.18 -22.97 -6.00
N PHE A 210 2.64 -24.15 -6.35
CA PHE A 210 1.27 -24.48 -5.99
C PHE A 210 1.23 -24.84 -4.50
N VAL A 211 0.45 -24.09 -3.71
CA VAL A 211 0.33 -24.26 -2.26
C VAL A 211 -1.16 -24.37 -1.88
N PRO A 212 -1.52 -25.13 -0.82
CA PRO A 212 -2.90 -25.27 -0.34
C PRO A 212 -3.51 -23.96 0.17
#